data_AF-A0A7W2QLC2-F1
#
_entry.id   AF-A0A7W2QLC2-F1
#
_cell.length_a   1.000
_cell.length_b   1.000
_cell.length_c   1.000
_cell.angle_alpha   90.00
_cell.angle_beta   90.00
_cell.angle_gamma   90.00
#
_symmetry.space_group_name_H-M   'P 1'
#
loop_
_entity.id
_entity.type
_entity.pdbx_description
1 polymer ?
#
loop_
_entity_poly.entity_id
_entity_poly.type
_entity_poly.pdbx_seq_one_letter_code
_entity_poly.pdbx_strand_id
1 'polypeptide(L)'
;MLTIWKVECESNPALADAFTRLRYNYSRVKNLCALYKSTLAKKQGRVLVHQADILRSAVVFMHAMLEDCLRTIAAHYLPLAGEDFLNKIPLQGLNSSGKPEKFHLGELHKLKGMTVDQLIAGSVSSYLDRTTFNNVSDIVSLLKFMNKDASQFSEFFPSLEKMINRRHEIVHRGDRTERPGKGKQYANSIRLSDVEKWAAQSNLFLERVFVSLADEGTVMKVRFVDL
;
A
#
# COMPACT_ATOMS: atom_id res chain seq x y z
N MET A 1 24.91 10.65 -6.12
CA MET A 1 24.37 10.93 -4.78
C MET A 1 22.87 10.73 -4.83
N LEU A 2 22.34 9.80 -4.04
CA LEU A 2 20.90 9.56 -3.95
C LEU A 2 20.40 10.36 -2.76
N THR A 3 19.91 11.58 -2.99
CA THR A 3 19.34 12.39 -1.91
C THR A 3 17.96 11.84 -1.56
N ILE A 4 17.82 11.33 -0.33
CA ILE A 4 16.55 10.84 0.21
C ILE A 4 15.92 11.94 1.05
N TRP A 5 14.60 12.05 0.92
CA TRP A 5 13.77 12.89 1.76
C TRP A 5 13.47 12.13 3.04
N LYS A 6 13.97 12.60 4.18
CA LYS A 6 13.57 12.07 5.49
C LYS A 6 12.56 13.02 6.11
N VAL A 7 11.41 12.49 6.50
CA VAL A 7 10.42 13.22 7.26
C VAL A 7 10.56 12.87 8.74
N GLU A 8 10.53 13.90 9.57
CA GLU A 8 10.60 13.81 11.02
C GLU A 8 9.33 14.42 11.61
N CYS A 9 8.72 13.72 12.56
CA CYS A 9 7.57 14.20 13.31
C CYS A 9 7.78 13.78 14.77
N GLU A 10 8.12 14.74 15.63
CA GLU A 10 8.42 14.45 17.04
C GLU A 10 7.20 13.88 17.77
N SER A 11 6.00 14.38 17.46
CA SER A 11 4.74 13.90 18.04
C SER A 11 4.31 12.53 17.53
N ASN A 12 4.77 12.12 16.33
CA ASN A 12 4.42 10.82 15.76
C ASN A 12 5.50 10.28 14.81
N PRO A 13 6.56 9.66 15.35
CA PRO A 13 7.67 9.13 14.56
C PRO A 13 7.25 8.04 13.57
N ALA A 14 6.22 7.25 13.91
CA ALA A 14 5.70 6.19 13.03
C ALA A 14 5.03 6.78 11.78
N LEU A 15 4.26 7.86 11.94
CA LEU A 15 3.66 8.60 10.83
C LEU A 15 4.74 9.19 9.92
N ALA A 16 5.84 9.68 10.50
CA ALA A 16 6.97 10.23 9.76
C ALA A 16 7.72 9.16 8.93
N ASP A 17 7.94 7.97 9.50
CA ASP A 17 8.54 6.83 8.78
C ASP A 17 7.64 6.39 7.60
N ALA A 18 6.35 6.20 7.86
CA ALA A 18 5.37 5.81 6.86
C ALA A 18 5.30 6.84 5.70
N PHE A 19 5.34 8.13 6.01
CA PHE A 19 5.35 9.19 5.02
C PHE A 19 6.66 9.25 4.22
N THR A 20 7.80 9.02 4.89
CA THR A 20 9.12 8.90 4.23
C THR A 20 9.11 7.76 3.20
N ARG A 21 8.62 6.58 3.60
CA ARG A 21 8.47 5.41 2.73
C ARG A 21 7.56 5.70 1.55
N LEU A 22 6.41 6.35 1.78
CA LEU A 22 5.50 6.78 0.71
C LEU A 22 6.23 7.60 -0.34
N ARG A 23 6.91 8.69 0.06
CA ARG A 23 7.56 9.59 -0.90
C ARG A 23 8.64 8.87 -1.70
N TYR A 24 9.44 8.04 -1.03
CA TYR A 24 10.49 7.26 -1.68
C TYR A 24 9.90 6.27 -2.69
N ASN A 25 8.92 5.47 -2.29
CA ASN A 25 8.29 4.48 -3.17
C ASN A 25 7.54 5.14 -4.33
N TYR A 26 6.87 6.27 -4.10
CA TYR A 26 6.21 7.03 -5.16
C TYR A 26 7.23 7.57 -6.17
N SER A 27 8.39 8.04 -5.71
CA SER A 27 9.48 8.46 -6.61
C SER A 27 9.97 7.31 -7.50
N ARG A 28 10.04 6.09 -6.96
CA ARG A 28 10.43 4.89 -7.71
C ARG A 28 9.38 4.51 -8.77
N VAL A 29 8.08 4.64 -8.47
CA VAL A 29 7.01 4.48 -9.47
C VAL A 29 7.18 5.50 -10.60
N LYS A 30 7.43 6.77 -10.27
CA LYS A 30 7.69 7.82 -11.29
C LYS A 30 8.92 7.50 -12.14
N ASN A 31 9.98 6.94 -11.54
CA ASN A 31 11.18 6.52 -12.27
C ASN A 31 10.88 5.40 -13.27
N LEU A 32 9.99 4.45 -12.95
CA LEU A 32 9.54 3.43 -13.90
C LEU A 32 8.77 4.06 -15.07
N CYS A 33 7.89 5.02 -14.80
CA CYS A 33 7.19 5.77 -15.85
C CYS A 33 8.17 6.58 -16.73
N ALA A 34 9.20 7.19 -16.13
CA ALA A 34 10.24 7.92 -16.85
C ALA A 34 11.13 6.98 -17.69
N LEU A 35 11.48 5.80 -17.16
CA LEU A 35 12.20 4.77 -17.88
C LEU A 35 11.40 4.31 -19.10
N TYR A 36 10.10 4.05 -18.93
CA TYR A 36 9.22 3.75 -20.05
C TYR A 36 9.26 4.85 -21.12
N LYS A 37 9.14 6.12 -20.75
CA LYS A 37 9.28 7.26 -21.69
C LYS A 37 10.61 7.23 -22.46
N SER A 38 11.71 6.89 -21.80
CA SER A 38 13.03 6.80 -22.43
C SER A 38 13.14 5.66 -23.46
N THR A 39 12.32 4.60 -23.33
CA THR A 39 12.27 3.50 -24.31
C THR A 39 11.49 3.86 -25.57
N LEU A 40 10.68 4.93 -25.53
CA LEU A 40 9.95 5.43 -26.68
C LEU A 40 10.92 6.23 -27.58
N ALA A 41 11.68 5.52 -28.41
CA ALA A 41 12.49 6.16 -29.45
C ALA A 41 11.60 7.04 -30.37
N LYS A 42 12.19 8.06 -31.02
CA LYS A 42 11.53 9.01 -31.95
C LYS A 42 10.78 8.39 -33.15
N LYS A 43 10.67 7.07 -33.26
CA LYS A 43 10.00 6.39 -34.38
C LYS A 43 8.52 6.17 -34.10
N GLN A 44 7.69 6.66 -35.03
CA GLN A 44 6.26 6.34 -35.13
C GLN A 44 6.09 4.84 -35.36
N GLY A 45 5.67 4.12 -34.32
CA GLY A 45 5.40 2.70 -34.36
C GLY A 45 4.60 2.25 -33.14
N ARG A 46 3.96 1.08 -33.25
CA ARG A 46 3.18 0.49 -32.15
C ARG A 46 4.13 0.05 -31.03
N VAL A 47 3.80 0.39 -29.78
CA VAL A 47 4.58 0.02 -28.59
C VAL A 47 4.73 -1.50 -28.47
N LEU A 48 5.95 -1.96 -28.22
CA LEU A 48 6.26 -3.37 -28.03
C LEU A 48 5.83 -3.83 -26.62
N VAL A 49 5.37 -5.07 -26.48
CA VAL A 49 4.85 -5.59 -25.20
C VAL A 49 5.90 -5.49 -24.08
N HIS A 50 7.15 -5.87 -24.35
CA HIS A 50 8.24 -5.80 -23.37
C HIS A 50 8.54 -4.36 -22.91
N GLN A 51 8.34 -3.35 -23.76
CA GLN A 51 8.47 -1.95 -23.34
C GLN A 51 7.34 -1.60 -22.36
N ALA A 52 6.11 -2.02 -22.68
CA ALA A 52 4.95 -1.82 -21.81
C ALA A 52 4.99 -2.65 -20.52
N ASP A 53 5.86 -3.66 -20.39
CA ASP A 53 6.05 -4.41 -19.15
C ASP A 53 6.72 -3.56 -18.06
N ILE A 54 7.42 -2.48 -18.42
CA ILE A 54 7.87 -1.45 -17.47
C ILE A 54 6.66 -0.82 -16.77
N LEU A 55 5.60 -0.50 -17.51
CA LEU A 55 4.37 0.05 -16.95
C LEU A 55 3.60 -0.97 -16.11
N ARG A 56 3.59 -2.24 -16.50
CA ARG A 56 2.99 -3.32 -15.68
C ARG A 56 3.72 -3.49 -14.36
N SER A 57 5.05 -3.46 -14.40
CA SER A 57 5.89 -3.47 -13.21
C SER A 57 5.62 -2.26 -12.31
N ALA A 58 5.40 -1.09 -12.91
CA ALA A 58 5.01 0.12 -12.17
C ALA A 58 3.66 -0.04 -11.45
N VAL A 59 2.67 -0.68 -12.07
CA VAL A 59 1.37 -0.95 -11.43
C VAL A 59 1.52 -1.91 -10.25
N VAL A 60 2.26 -3.02 -10.41
CA VAL A 60 2.49 -3.98 -9.32
C VAL A 60 3.23 -3.32 -8.16
N PHE A 61 4.28 -2.55 -8.47
CA PHE A 61 5.05 -1.84 -7.45
C PHE A 61 4.25 -0.73 -6.75
N MET A 62 3.37 -0.03 -7.48
CA MET A 62 2.45 0.96 -6.92
C MET A 62 1.43 0.34 -5.96
N HIS A 63 0.91 -0.85 -6.29
CA HIS A 63 0.03 -1.57 -5.36
C HIS A 63 0.79 -1.99 -4.10
N ALA A 64 1.99 -2.55 -4.25
CA ALA A 64 2.83 -2.92 -3.10
C ALA A 64 3.16 -1.71 -2.21
N MET A 65 3.43 -0.55 -2.80
CA MET A 65 3.60 0.72 -2.07
C MET A 65 2.33 1.10 -1.29
N LEU A 66 1.16 1.01 -1.92
CA LEU A 66 -0.12 1.31 -1.27
C LEU A 66 -0.34 0.41 -0.05
N GLU A 67 -0.12 -0.90 -0.20
CA GLU A 67 -0.27 -1.86 0.90
C GLU A 67 0.74 -1.62 2.02
N ASP A 68 2.02 -1.38 1.69
CA ASP A 68 3.07 -1.11 2.67
C ASP A 68 2.74 0.13 3.52
N CYS A 69 2.32 1.22 2.88
CA CYS A 69 1.91 2.44 3.59
C CYS A 69 0.68 2.19 4.48
N LEU A 70 -0.36 1.54 3.95
CA LEU A 70 -1.57 1.24 4.72
C LEU A 70 -1.28 0.32 5.90
N ARG A 71 -0.44 -0.72 5.73
CA ARG A 71 -0.01 -1.60 6.84
C ARG A 71 0.80 -0.85 7.89
N THR A 72 1.72 0.01 7.47
CA THR A 72 2.55 0.79 8.40
C THR A 72 1.70 1.74 9.24
N ILE A 73 0.74 2.43 8.61
CA ILE A 73 -0.23 3.26 9.33
C ILE A 73 -1.06 2.39 10.28
N ALA A 74 -1.67 1.33 9.75
CA ALA A 74 -2.56 0.44 10.49
C ALA A 74 -1.89 -0.16 11.74
N ALA A 75 -0.61 -0.53 11.65
CA ALA A 75 0.14 -1.10 12.77
C ALA A 75 0.25 -0.14 13.97
N HIS A 76 0.13 1.17 13.75
CA HIS A 76 0.17 2.17 14.81
C HIS A 76 -1.21 2.42 15.44
N TYR A 77 -2.28 2.46 14.63
CA TYR A 77 -3.61 2.85 15.09
C TYR A 77 -4.50 1.68 15.50
N LEU A 78 -4.36 0.52 14.86
CA LEU A 78 -5.22 -0.64 15.13
C LEU A 78 -4.97 -1.34 16.48
N PRO A 79 -3.78 -1.27 17.12
CA PRO A 79 -3.64 -1.73 18.50
C PRO A 79 -4.51 -0.96 19.50
N LEU A 80 -4.94 0.25 19.13
CA LEU A 80 -5.83 1.11 19.93
C LEU A 80 -7.30 0.94 19.57
N ALA A 81 -7.62 0.06 18.61
CA ALA A 81 -8.99 -0.16 18.16
C ALA A 81 -9.82 -0.89 19.24
N GLY A 82 -11.15 -0.74 19.14
CA GLY A 82 -12.08 -1.41 20.03
C GLY A 82 -12.12 -2.93 19.88
N GLU A 83 -12.79 -3.57 20.82
CA GLU A 83 -12.91 -5.04 20.92
C GLU A 83 -13.42 -5.69 19.62
N ASP A 84 -14.37 -5.04 18.93
CA ASP A 84 -14.95 -5.52 17.66
C ASP A 84 -13.89 -5.78 16.57
N PHE A 85 -12.82 -4.99 16.55
CA PHE A 85 -11.71 -5.20 15.62
C PHE A 85 -10.72 -6.23 16.16
N LEU A 86 -10.32 -6.10 17.42
CA LEU A 86 -9.34 -6.99 18.05
C LEU A 86 -9.78 -8.45 18.07
N ASN A 87 -11.09 -8.71 18.21
CA ASN A 87 -11.68 -10.05 18.14
C ASN A 87 -11.50 -10.75 16.77
N LYS A 88 -11.07 -10.02 15.74
CA LYS A 88 -10.77 -10.57 14.40
C LYS A 88 -9.32 -11.01 14.25
N ILE A 89 -8.46 -10.67 15.21
CA ILE A 89 -7.01 -10.87 15.13
C ILE A 89 -6.63 -12.13 15.90
N PRO A 90 -5.88 -13.08 15.30
CA PRO A 90 -5.32 -14.19 16.03
C PRO A 90 -4.24 -13.74 17.02
N LEU A 91 -4.11 -14.46 18.14
CA LEU A 91 -3.01 -14.23 19.05
C LEU A 91 -1.66 -14.56 18.39
N GLN A 92 -0.68 -13.67 18.54
CA GLN A 92 0.66 -13.89 17.99
C GLN A 92 1.26 -15.21 18.45
N GLY A 93 1.83 -15.95 17.49
CA GLY A 93 2.61 -17.17 17.77
C GLY A 93 1.79 -18.42 18.07
N LEU A 94 0.45 -18.34 18.10
CA LEU A 94 -0.40 -19.52 18.31
C LEU A 94 -0.84 -20.19 17.00
N ASN A 95 -1.12 -19.42 15.94
CA ASN A 95 -1.51 -20.01 14.66
C ASN A 95 -0.87 -19.36 13.44
N SER A 96 -0.64 -20.19 12.42
CA SER A 96 -0.21 -19.78 11.09
C SER A 96 -1.38 -19.62 10.11
N SER A 97 -2.60 -20.00 10.51
CA SER A 97 -3.81 -19.92 9.70
C SER A 97 -4.28 -18.47 9.45
N GLY A 98 -3.89 -17.54 10.31
CA GLY A 98 -4.29 -16.12 10.21
C GLY A 98 -5.74 -15.86 10.62
N LYS A 99 -6.42 -16.84 11.21
CA LYS A 99 -7.83 -16.73 11.66
C LYS A 99 -7.90 -16.64 13.19
N PRO A 100 -8.82 -15.84 13.76
CA PRO A 100 -9.04 -15.81 15.20
C PRO A 100 -9.58 -17.17 15.66
N GLU A 101 -8.97 -17.73 16.69
CA GLU A 101 -9.30 -19.05 17.25
C GLU A 101 -9.25 -18.98 18.78
N LYS A 102 -10.02 -19.85 19.45
CA LYS A 102 -9.96 -19.98 20.91
C LYS A 102 -8.58 -20.52 21.31
N PHE A 103 -8.00 -19.97 22.37
CA PHE A 103 -6.74 -20.44 22.94
C PHE A 103 -6.91 -20.80 24.41
N HIS A 104 -6.04 -21.69 24.90
CA HIS A 104 -5.95 -22.05 26.30
C HIS A 104 -4.95 -21.15 27.03
N LEU A 105 -5.22 -20.84 28.31
CA LEU A 105 -4.36 -19.96 29.11
C LEU A 105 -2.90 -20.44 29.18
N GLY A 106 -2.68 -21.77 29.18
CA GLY A 106 -1.33 -22.36 29.18
C GLY A 106 -0.49 -21.98 27.96
N GLU A 107 -1.11 -21.63 26.84
CA GLU A 107 -0.41 -21.21 25.63
C GLU A 107 0.26 -19.83 25.77
N LEU A 108 -0.23 -18.99 26.69
CA LEU A 108 0.40 -17.71 27.05
C LEU A 108 1.75 -17.87 27.73
N HIS A 109 2.12 -19.09 28.17
CA HIS A 109 3.43 -19.34 28.77
C HIS A 109 4.59 -18.92 27.85
N LYS A 110 4.42 -19.08 26.53
CA LYS A 110 5.42 -18.69 25.51
C LYS A 110 5.60 -17.17 25.38
N LEU A 111 4.64 -16.39 25.92
CA LEU A 111 4.57 -14.94 25.82
C LEU A 111 4.86 -14.27 27.18
N LYS A 112 5.38 -15.04 28.15
CA LYS A 112 5.67 -14.57 29.50
C LYS A 112 6.68 -13.42 29.48
N GLY A 113 6.40 -12.35 30.21
CA GLY A 113 7.24 -11.16 30.29
C GLY A 113 6.84 -10.04 29.32
N MET A 114 5.90 -10.30 28.40
CA MET A 114 5.28 -9.25 27.59
C MET A 114 4.15 -8.57 28.39
N THR A 115 3.99 -7.26 28.18
CA THR A 115 2.76 -6.57 28.62
C THR A 115 1.60 -6.91 27.70
N VAL A 116 0.37 -6.68 28.17
CA VAL A 116 -0.83 -6.84 27.33
C VAL A 116 -0.74 -5.94 26.09
N ASP A 117 -0.30 -4.69 26.24
CA ASP A 117 -0.14 -3.75 25.13
C ASP A 117 0.85 -4.25 24.07
N GLN A 118 2.00 -4.79 24.52
CA GLN A 118 3.00 -5.38 23.61
C GLN A 118 2.43 -6.58 22.85
N LEU A 119 1.64 -7.41 23.53
CA LEU A 119 1.00 -8.57 22.93
C LEU A 119 -0.07 -8.18 21.90
N ILE A 120 -0.89 -7.17 22.19
CA ILE A 120 -1.87 -6.63 21.25
C ILE A 120 -1.15 -6.05 20.03
N ALA A 121 -0.16 -5.17 20.23
CA ALA A 121 0.59 -4.55 19.15
C ALA A 121 1.30 -5.59 18.26
N GLY A 122 1.93 -6.60 18.87
CA GLY A 122 2.61 -7.68 18.15
C GLY A 122 1.64 -8.58 17.36
N SER A 123 0.47 -8.87 17.93
CA SER A 123 -0.59 -9.65 17.24
C SER A 123 -1.17 -8.89 16.05
N VAL A 124 -1.45 -7.60 16.22
CA VAL A 124 -1.90 -6.71 15.13
C VAL A 124 -0.85 -6.64 14.02
N SER A 125 0.42 -6.41 14.36
CA SER A 125 1.50 -6.35 13.36
C SER A 125 1.62 -7.66 12.58
N SER A 126 1.61 -8.80 13.27
CA SER A 126 1.70 -10.13 12.64
C SER A 126 0.51 -10.42 11.72
N TYR A 127 -0.69 -9.95 12.08
CA TYR A 127 -1.88 -10.04 11.25
C TYR A 127 -1.77 -9.14 10.01
N LEU A 128 -1.28 -7.91 10.18
CA LEU A 128 -1.10 -6.96 9.07
C LEU A 128 -0.06 -7.44 8.06
N ASP A 129 1.03 -8.09 8.47
CA ASP A 129 2.05 -8.63 7.55
C ASP A 129 1.48 -9.59 6.49
N ARG A 130 0.36 -10.25 6.81
CA ARG A 130 -0.35 -11.16 5.89
C ARG A 130 -1.58 -10.53 5.24
N THR A 131 -1.91 -9.30 5.62
CA THR A 131 -3.06 -8.57 5.09
C THR A 131 -2.73 -7.95 3.74
N THR A 132 -3.59 -8.19 2.76
CA THR A 132 -3.56 -7.61 1.42
C THR A 132 -4.82 -6.80 1.17
N PHE A 133 -4.70 -5.69 0.44
CA PHE A 133 -5.82 -4.83 0.08
C PHE A 133 -6.19 -5.09 -1.38
N ASN A 134 -7.07 -6.05 -1.60
CA ASN A 134 -7.42 -6.58 -2.92
C ASN A 134 -8.55 -5.80 -3.58
N ASN A 135 -9.22 -4.89 -2.89
CA ASN A 135 -10.26 -4.05 -3.47
C ASN A 135 -10.44 -2.79 -2.61
N VAL A 136 -11.19 -1.81 -3.11
CA VAL A 136 -11.48 -0.60 -2.34
C VAL A 136 -12.28 -0.88 -1.06
N SER A 137 -13.11 -1.92 -1.02
CA SER A 137 -13.89 -2.23 0.19
C SER A 137 -13.00 -2.67 1.37
N ASP A 138 -11.86 -3.31 1.11
CA ASP A 138 -10.84 -3.62 2.12
C ASP A 138 -10.25 -2.33 2.71
N ILE A 139 -9.95 -1.35 1.83
CA ILE A 139 -9.42 -0.04 2.23
C ILE A 139 -10.46 0.74 3.05
N VAL A 140 -11.72 0.76 2.61
CA VAL A 140 -12.83 1.39 3.35
C VAL A 140 -13.01 0.77 4.72
N SER A 141 -12.92 -0.56 4.82
CA SER A 141 -13.01 -1.27 6.10
C SER A 141 -11.86 -0.88 7.04
N LEU A 142 -10.63 -0.80 6.52
CA LEU A 142 -9.48 -0.34 7.28
C LEU A 142 -9.68 1.09 7.81
N LEU A 143 -10.10 2.02 6.96
CA LEU A 143 -10.33 3.42 7.35
C LEU A 143 -11.36 3.51 8.49
N LYS A 144 -12.44 2.72 8.43
CA LYS A 144 -13.43 2.64 9.50
C LYS A 144 -12.84 2.14 10.82
N PHE A 145 -11.98 1.12 10.80
CA PHE A 145 -11.33 0.64 12.02
C PHE A 145 -10.34 1.64 12.62
N MET A 146 -9.80 2.53 11.80
CA MET A 146 -9.00 3.68 12.26
C MET A 146 -9.87 4.90 12.63
N ASN A 147 -11.19 4.70 12.77
CA ASN A 147 -12.18 5.73 13.09
C ASN A 147 -12.16 6.91 12.09
N LYS A 148 -11.98 6.62 10.80
CA LYS A 148 -12.04 7.61 9.71
C LYS A 148 -13.27 7.40 8.85
N ASP A 149 -13.92 8.51 8.50
CA ASP A 149 -15.02 8.50 7.54
C ASP A 149 -14.48 8.31 6.12
N ALA A 150 -14.78 7.14 5.53
CA ALA A 150 -14.36 6.78 4.19
C ALA A 150 -14.91 7.73 3.10
N SER A 151 -16.02 8.44 3.36
CA SER A 151 -16.61 9.38 2.40
C SER A 151 -15.64 10.50 2.01
N GLN A 152 -14.74 10.89 2.92
CA GLN A 152 -13.72 11.92 2.75
C GLN A 152 -12.66 11.57 1.69
N PHE A 153 -12.59 10.31 1.29
CA PHE A 153 -11.63 9.76 0.32
C PHE A 153 -12.29 9.20 -0.94
N SER A 154 -13.62 9.33 -1.05
CA SER A 154 -14.42 8.68 -2.09
C SER A 154 -14.01 9.08 -3.52
N GLU A 155 -13.46 10.28 -3.70
CA GLU A 155 -12.95 10.77 -4.99
C GLU A 155 -11.80 9.91 -5.54
N PHE A 156 -11.00 9.28 -4.68
CA PHE A 156 -9.83 8.47 -5.09
C PHE A 156 -10.21 7.03 -5.46
N PHE A 157 -11.32 6.52 -4.91
CA PHE A 157 -11.73 5.11 -5.02
C PHE A 157 -11.83 4.61 -6.46
N PRO A 158 -12.42 5.35 -7.44
CA PRO A 158 -12.48 4.87 -8.81
C PRO A 158 -11.10 4.65 -9.45
N SER A 159 -10.09 5.43 -9.05
CA SER A 159 -8.72 5.30 -9.56
C SER A 159 -7.99 4.13 -8.91
N LEU A 160 -8.12 4.00 -7.58
CA LEU A 160 -7.57 2.88 -6.81
C LEU A 160 -8.13 1.55 -7.30
N GLU A 161 -9.44 1.45 -7.48
CA GLU A 161 -10.11 0.24 -7.95
C GLU A 161 -9.60 -0.20 -9.33
N LYS A 162 -9.40 0.74 -10.26
CA LYS A 162 -8.81 0.45 -11.57
C LYS A 162 -7.38 -0.06 -11.47
N MET A 163 -6.58 0.57 -10.60
CA MET A 163 -5.19 0.17 -10.37
C MET A 163 -5.10 -1.24 -9.75
N ILE A 164 -5.90 -1.52 -8.72
CA ILE A 164 -5.95 -2.81 -8.03
C ILE A 164 -6.42 -3.92 -8.98
N ASN A 165 -7.50 -3.67 -9.73
CA ASN A 165 -7.97 -4.63 -10.74
C ASN A 165 -6.93 -4.87 -11.83
N ARG A 166 -6.21 -3.83 -12.25
CA ARG A 166 -5.12 -3.98 -13.22
C ARG A 166 -3.98 -4.82 -12.65
N ARG A 167 -3.63 -4.64 -11.37
CA ARG A 167 -2.64 -5.48 -10.67
C ARG A 167 -3.07 -6.94 -10.63
N HIS A 168 -4.35 -7.24 -10.39
CA HIS A 168 -4.86 -8.61 -10.44
C HIS A 168 -4.66 -9.26 -11.80
N GLU A 169 -5.01 -8.56 -12.89
CA GLU A 169 -4.79 -9.07 -14.24
C GLU A 169 -3.31 -9.34 -14.51
N ILE A 170 -2.41 -8.43 -14.11
CA ILE A 170 -0.96 -8.60 -14.29
C ILE A 170 -0.43 -9.80 -13.51
N VAL A 171 -0.71 -9.87 -12.21
CA VAL A 171 -0.09 -10.84 -11.31
C VAL A 171 -0.70 -12.23 -11.44
N HIS A 172 -2.02 -12.35 -11.62
CA HIS A 172 -2.70 -13.65 -11.65
C HIS A 172 -2.92 -14.20 -13.06
N ARG A 173 -3.00 -13.33 -14.07
CA ARG A 173 -3.33 -13.74 -15.45
C ARG A 173 -2.24 -13.37 -16.45
N GLY A 174 -1.10 -12.85 -16.00
CA GLY A 174 -0.01 -12.39 -16.89
C GLY A 174 -0.43 -11.23 -17.80
N ASP A 175 -1.47 -10.49 -17.38
CA ASP A 175 -2.15 -9.45 -18.15
C ASP A 175 -2.60 -9.91 -19.55
N ARG A 176 -2.95 -11.20 -19.69
CA ARG A 176 -3.23 -11.81 -20.99
C ARG A 176 -4.57 -11.33 -21.57
N THR A 177 -4.63 -11.27 -22.90
CA THR A 177 -5.87 -11.02 -23.65
C THR A 177 -6.29 -12.27 -24.42
N GLU A 178 -7.56 -12.67 -24.29
CA GLU A 178 -8.11 -13.86 -24.97
C GLU A 178 -8.38 -13.63 -26.46
N ARG A 179 -8.47 -12.36 -26.88
CA ARG A 179 -8.68 -11.96 -28.26
C ARG A 179 -7.53 -11.08 -28.72
N PRO A 180 -6.41 -11.66 -29.19
CA PRO A 180 -5.30 -10.90 -29.71
C PRO A 180 -5.81 -10.01 -30.84
N GLY A 181 -5.60 -8.70 -30.74
CA GLY A 181 -5.94 -7.78 -31.82
C GLY A 181 -5.13 -8.05 -33.10
N LYS A 182 -5.30 -7.22 -34.14
CA LYS A 182 -4.63 -7.36 -35.46
C LYS A 182 -3.09 -7.59 -35.40
N GLY A 183 -2.42 -7.27 -34.29
CA GLY A 183 -0.99 -7.48 -34.07
C GLY A 183 -0.59 -8.75 -33.31
N LYS A 184 -1.50 -9.70 -33.04
CA LYS A 184 -1.25 -10.93 -32.27
C LYS A 184 -0.58 -10.69 -30.90
N GLN A 185 -0.78 -9.52 -30.30
CA GLN A 185 -0.28 -9.23 -28.95
C GLN A 185 -1.18 -9.94 -27.93
N TYR A 186 -0.56 -10.77 -27.09
CA TYR A 186 -1.26 -11.57 -26.09
C TYR A 186 -1.43 -10.87 -24.75
N ALA A 187 -0.99 -9.62 -24.60
CA ALA A 187 -1.15 -8.83 -23.38
C ALA A 187 -2.07 -7.62 -23.61
N ASN A 188 -2.87 -7.26 -22.61
CA ASN A 188 -3.78 -6.11 -22.66
C ASN A 188 -3.00 -4.80 -22.79
N SER A 189 -3.53 -3.84 -23.55
CA SER A 189 -2.89 -2.53 -23.70
C SER A 189 -2.85 -1.78 -22.36
N ILE A 190 -1.74 -1.10 -22.09
CA ILE A 190 -1.57 -0.22 -20.94
C ILE A 190 -1.01 1.12 -21.41
N ARG A 191 -1.61 2.23 -20.97
CA ARG A 191 -1.17 3.57 -21.35
C ARG A 191 -0.41 4.19 -20.19
N LEU A 192 0.67 4.88 -20.52
CA LEU A 192 1.44 5.66 -19.55
C LEU A 192 0.57 6.67 -18.80
N SER A 193 -0.33 7.37 -19.50
CA SER A 193 -1.25 8.35 -18.90
C SER A 193 -2.15 7.76 -17.81
N ASP A 194 -2.59 6.51 -18.01
CA ASP A 194 -3.43 5.81 -17.03
C ASP A 194 -2.61 5.47 -15.79
N VAL A 195 -1.39 4.95 -15.98
CA VAL A 195 -0.48 4.60 -14.88
C VAL A 195 -0.04 5.85 -14.09
N GLU A 196 0.29 6.95 -14.77
CA GLU A 196 0.62 8.22 -14.13
C GLU A 196 -0.56 8.77 -13.31
N LYS A 197 -1.78 8.67 -13.85
CA LYS A 197 -2.99 9.05 -13.12
C LYS A 197 -3.19 8.17 -11.89
N TRP A 198 -3.07 6.85 -12.02
CA TRP A 198 -3.18 5.93 -10.87
C TRP A 198 -2.12 6.21 -9.81
N ALA A 199 -0.89 6.49 -10.22
CA ALA A 199 0.21 6.80 -9.31
C ALA A 199 -0.08 8.09 -8.52
N ALA A 200 -0.47 9.16 -9.21
CA ALA A 200 -0.79 10.43 -8.58
C ALA A 200 -1.98 10.31 -7.62
N GLN A 201 -3.05 9.63 -8.03
CA GLN A 201 -4.25 9.45 -7.19
C GLN A 201 -3.98 8.56 -5.99
N SER A 202 -3.14 7.51 -6.11
CA SER A 202 -2.74 6.67 -4.99
C SER A 202 -1.89 7.44 -3.98
N ASN A 203 -0.96 8.28 -4.46
CA ASN A 203 -0.16 9.14 -3.60
C ASN A 203 -1.01 10.17 -2.87
N LEU A 204 -1.89 10.89 -3.58
CA LEU A 204 -2.79 11.89 -2.99
C LEU A 204 -3.75 11.27 -1.98
N PHE A 205 -4.28 10.07 -2.25
CA PHE A 205 -5.08 9.32 -1.30
C PHE A 205 -4.31 9.08 0.00
N LEU A 206 -3.10 8.52 -0.09
CA LEU A 206 -2.29 8.23 1.09
C LEU A 206 -1.91 9.50 1.84
N GLU A 207 -1.49 10.56 1.14
CA GLU A 207 -1.23 11.88 1.75
C GLU A 207 -2.46 12.41 2.50
N ARG A 208 -3.66 12.26 1.94
CA ARG A 208 -4.89 12.69 2.61
C ARG A 208 -5.23 11.82 3.82
N VAL A 209 -4.97 10.52 3.77
CA VAL A 209 -5.09 9.62 4.93
C VAL A 209 -4.13 10.06 6.03
N PHE A 210 -2.87 10.34 5.67
CA PHE A 210 -1.86 10.86 6.60
C PHE A 210 -2.30 12.16 7.28
N VAL A 211 -2.76 13.13 6.49
CA VAL A 211 -3.27 14.41 7.03
C VAL A 211 -4.47 14.19 7.95
N SER A 212 -5.37 13.27 7.61
CA SER A 212 -6.54 12.97 8.45
C SER A 212 -6.18 12.33 9.81
N LEU A 213 -4.99 11.74 9.92
CA LEU A 213 -4.49 11.03 11.10
C LEU A 213 -3.59 11.90 11.99
N ALA A 214 -3.14 13.04 11.47
CA ALA A 214 -2.33 13.98 12.23
C ALA A 214 -3.21 14.83 13.15
N ASP A 215 -2.76 15.05 14.38
CA ASP A 215 -3.41 15.99 15.29
C ASP A 215 -3.23 17.43 14.79
N GLU A 216 -4.16 18.31 15.15
CA GLU A 216 -4.05 19.73 14.84
C GLU A 216 -2.72 20.30 15.38
N GLY A 217 -2.00 21.04 14.54
CA GLY A 217 -0.68 21.59 14.89
C GLY A 217 0.49 20.61 14.72
N THR A 218 0.27 19.38 14.24
CA THR A 218 1.36 18.45 13.91
C THR A 218 2.29 19.05 12.85
N VAL A 219 3.57 19.20 13.19
CA VAL A 219 4.61 19.71 12.28
C VAL A 219 5.50 18.57 11.79
N MET A 220 5.47 18.33 10.49
CA MET A 220 6.40 17.43 9.81
C MET A 220 7.60 18.21 9.25
N LYS A 221 8.80 17.94 9.78
CA LYS A 221 10.04 18.52 9.28
C LYS A 221 10.60 17.63 8.17
N VAL A 222 10.89 18.22 7.02
CA VAL A 222 11.47 17.49 5.88
C VAL A 222 12.96 17.84 5.80
N ARG A 223 13.82 16.83 5.85
CA ARG A 223 15.27 16.97 5.69
C ARG A 223 15.74 16.22 4.45
N PHE A 224 16.77 16.76 3.81
CA PHE A 224 17.51 16.09 2.76
C PHE A 224 18.65 15.32 3.39
N VAL A 225 18.72 14.02 3.10
CA VAL A 225 19.78 13.15 3.57
C VAL A 225 20.45 12.54 2.35
N ASP A 226 21.72 12.84 2.15
CA ASP A 226 22.51 12.17 1.13
C ASP A 226 22.90 10.77 1.66
N LEU A 227 22.58 9.74 0.87
CA LEU A 227 23.11 8.38 1.05
C LEU A 227 24.48 8.24 0.41
#